data_AF-A0AAD9B134-F1
#
_entry.id   AF-A0AAD9B134-F1
#
_cell.length_a   1.000
_cell.length_b   1.000
_cell.length_c   1.000
_cell.angle_alpha   90.00
_cell.angle_beta   90.00
_cell.angle_gamma   90.00
#
_symmetry.space_group_name_H-M   'P 1'
#
loop_
_entity.id
_entity.type
_entity.pdbx_description
1 polymer ?
#
loop_
_entity_poly.entity_id
_entity_poly.type
_entity_poly.pdbx_seq_one_letter_code
_entity_poly.pdbx_strand_id
1 'polypeptide(L)'
;MPGPVLYGSVIDSTCISWGRKCNNKTSCQYYDLDRFRQRFLGLQVVFVCGALLCFLLTIVVLRRRAGQMETEGKGEKGEYAMVSASSKEKELEGIKT
;
A
#
# COMPACT_ATOMS: atom_id res chain seq x y z
N MET A 1 -25.48 7.07 8.76
CA MET A 1 -25.52 6.51 7.39
C MET A 1 -25.06 7.56 6.38
N PRO A 2 -23.77 7.94 6.32
CA PRO A 2 -23.27 8.95 5.38
C PRO A 2 -23.14 8.43 3.94
N GLY A 3 -23.09 7.11 3.76
CA GLY A 3 -22.94 6.45 2.46
C GLY A 3 -23.91 6.97 1.38
N PRO A 4 -25.24 6.81 1.53
CA PRO A 4 -26.18 7.20 0.47
C PRO A 4 -26.16 8.71 0.17
N VAL A 5 -25.86 9.56 1.16
CA VAL A 5 -25.76 11.02 0.97
C VAL A 5 -24.53 11.38 0.13
N LEU A 6 -23.37 10.78 0.45
CA LEU A 6 -22.13 10.99 -0.30
C LEU A 6 -22.24 10.47 -1.73
N TYR A 7 -22.81 9.28 -1.92
CA TYR A 7 -23.06 8.74 -3.27
C TYR A 7 -24.04 9.62 -4.05
N GLY A 8 -25.12 10.12 -3.41
CA GLY A 8 -26.05 11.05 -4.04
C GLY A 8 -25.36 12.31 -4.55
N SER A 9 -24.52 12.95 -3.72
CA SER A 9 -23.78 14.15 -4.14
C SER A 9 -22.74 13.87 -5.24
N VAL A 10 -22.10 12.71 -5.23
CA VAL A 10 -21.16 12.31 -6.29
C VAL A 10 -21.90 12.12 -7.62
N ILE A 11 -23.09 11.52 -7.60
CA ILE A 11 -23.94 11.33 -8.77
C ILE A 11 -24.44 12.69 -9.30
N ASP A 12 -24.90 13.57 -8.41
CA ASP A 12 -25.32 14.93 -8.79
C ASP A 12 -24.17 15.73 -9.45
N SER A 13 -22.91 15.45 -9.08
CA SER A 13 -21.73 16.10 -9.68
C SER A 13 -21.44 15.69 -11.14
N THR A 14 -22.01 14.57 -11.61
CA THR A 14 -21.89 14.12 -13.01
C THR A 14 -23.08 14.53 -13.87
N CYS A 15 -23.98 15.36 -13.33
CA CYS A 15 -25.10 15.89 -14.08
C CYS A 15 -24.64 16.77 -15.25
N ILE A 16 -25.06 16.41 -16.46
CA ILE A 16 -24.84 17.22 -17.67
C ILE A 16 -25.99 18.20 -17.85
N SER A 17 -27.23 17.73 -17.67
CA SER A 17 -28.43 18.52 -17.91
C SER A 17 -29.37 18.49 -16.71
N TRP A 18 -29.48 19.65 -16.05
CA TRP A 18 -30.41 19.86 -14.94
C TRP A 18 -31.82 20.08 -15.49
N GLY A 19 -32.80 19.35 -14.95
CA GLY A 19 -34.20 19.67 -15.21
C GLY A 19 -34.54 21.07 -14.67
N ARG A 20 -35.38 21.81 -15.41
CA ARG A 20 -35.94 23.08 -14.96
C ARG A 20 -37.46 23.03 -15.00
N LYS A 21 -38.10 23.36 -13.87
CA LYS A 21 -39.54 23.64 -13.79
C LYS A 21 -39.76 24.94 -13.06
N CYS A 22 -40.62 25.80 -13.59
CA CYS A 22 -40.92 27.11 -13.02
C CYS A 22 -39.64 27.89 -12.65
N ASN A 23 -38.66 27.90 -13.57
CA ASN A 23 -37.35 28.53 -13.41
C ASN A 23 -36.44 27.98 -12.28
N ASN A 24 -36.88 26.96 -11.54
CA ASN A 24 -36.11 26.31 -10.48
C ASN A 24 -35.39 25.06 -11.01
N LYS A 25 -34.18 24.81 -10.49
CA LYS A 25 -33.45 23.55 -10.74
C LYS A 25 -34.17 22.41 -10.04
N THR A 26 -34.44 21.34 -10.77
CA THR A 26 -35.03 20.09 -10.25
C THR A 26 -33.98 18.97 -10.32
N SER A 27 -34.37 17.71 -10.12
CA SER A 27 -33.46 16.58 -10.37
C SER A 27 -32.82 16.64 -11.75
N CYS A 28 -31.59 16.15 -11.83
CA CYS A 28 -30.89 15.99 -13.08
C CYS A 28 -31.60 14.95 -13.97
N GLN A 29 -31.75 15.28 -15.25
CA GLN A 29 -32.38 14.39 -16.23
C GLN A 29 -31.35 13.51 -16.96
N TYR A 30 -30.12 14.02 -17.15
CA TYR A 30 -29.09 13.32 -17.89
C TYR A 30 -27.74 13.36 -17.16
N TYR A 31 -27.28 12.17 -16.79
CA TYR A 31 -26.00 11.95 -16.10
C TYR A 31 -24.95 11.42 -17.06
N ASP A 32 -23.72 11.89 -16.89
CA ASP A 32 -22.56 11.35 -17.59
C ASP A 32 -22.07 10.06 -16.89
N LEU A 33 -22.28 8.91 -17.53
CA LEU A 33 -21.82 7.63 -16.99
C LEU A 33 -20.30 7.46 -17.13
N ASP A 34 -19.68 8.04 -18.16
CA ASP A 34 -18.23 7.95 -18.36
C ASP A 34 -17.49 8.73 -17.28
N ARG A 35 -17.97 9.93 -16.96
CA ARG A 35 -17.42 10.76 -15.89
C ARG A 35 -17.61 10.15 -14.51
N PHE A 36 -18.77 9.52 -14.27
CA PHE A 36 -19.03 8.76 -13.05
C PHE A 36 -18.04 7.61 -12.90
N ARG A 37 -17.85 6.83 -13.96
CA ARG A 37 -16.94 5.68 -13.97
C ARG A 37 -15.49 6.11 -13.79
N GLN A 38 -15.04 7.18 -14.44
CA GLN A 38 -13.69 7.72 -14.23
C GLN A 38 -13.45 8.18 -12.79
N ARG A 39 -14.42 8.85 -12.16
CA ARG A 39 -14.34 9.24 -10.74
C ARG A 39 -14.26 8.03 -9.82
N PHE A 40 -15.09 7.02 -10.05
CA PHE A 40 -15.13 5.79 -9.25
C PHE A 40 -13.82 5.00 -9.39
N LEU A 41 -13.37 4.78 -10.62
CA LEU A 41 -12.09 4.13 -10.90
C LEU A 41 -10.92 4.92 -10.34
N GLY A 42 -10.92 6.25 -10.47
CA GLY A 42 -9.91 7.11 -9.88
C GLY A 42 -9.85 6.99 -8.36
N LEU A 43 -11.00 6.97 -7.68
CA LEU A 43 -11.08 6.76 -6.24
C LEU A 43 -10.53 5.39 -5.84
N GLN A 44 -10.89 4.34 -6.57
CA GLN A 44 -10.38 2.99 -6.34
C GLN A 44 -8.86 2.92 -6.51
N VAL A 45 -8.32 3.54 -7.57
CA VAL A 45 -6.87 3.60 -7.81
C VAL A 45 -6.17 4.35 -6.69
N VAL A 46 -6.69 5.49 -6.24
CA VAL A 46 -6.11 6.26 -5.12
C VAL A 46 -6.07 5.40 -3.85
N PHE A 47 -7.14 4.65 -3.56
CA PHE A 47 -7.18 3.78 -2.38
C PHE A 47 -6.15 2.66 -2.47
N VAL A 48 -6.05 1.99 -3.62
CA VAL A 48 -5.08 0.91 -3.86
C VAL A 48 -3.65 1.45 -3.80
N CYS A 49 -3.34 2.54 -4.49
CA CYS A 49 -2.03 3.19 -4.46
C CYS A 49 -1.66 3.65 -3.05
N GLY A 50 -2.60 4.24 -2.30
CA GLY A 50 -2.40 4.65 -0.92
C GLY A 50 -2.08 3.46 0.00
N ALA A 51 -2.82 2.36 -0.13
CA ALA A 51 -2.56 1.14 0.62
C ALA A 51 -1.17 0.54 0.30
N LEU A 52 -0.81 0.48 -0.98
CA LEU A 52 0.51 0.03 -1.42
C LEU A 52 1.62 0.94 -0.88
N LEU A 53 1.45 2.25 -0.92
CA LEU A 53 2.41 3.21 -0.36
C LEU A 53 2.59 2.97 1.14
N CYS A 54 1.50 2.86 1.91
CA CYS A 54 1.56 2.57 3.34
C CYS A 54 2.26 1.23 3.63
N PHE A 55 2.00 0.21 2.83
CA PHE A 55 2.66 -1.09 2.95
C PHE A 55 4.18 -0.99 2.70
N LEU A 56 4.58 -0.31 1.62
CA LEU A 56 5.98 -0.07 1.29
C LEU A 56 6.68 0.75 2.38
N LEU A 57 6.05 1.81 2.89
CA LEU A 57 6.57 2.61 4.00
C LEU A 57 6.78 1.75 5.26
N THR A 58 5.82 0.87 5.57
CA THR A 58 5.93 -0.06 6.70
C THR A 58 7.13 -0.99 6.52
N ILE A 59 7.28 -1.60 5.34
CA ILE A 59 8.44 -2.45 5.03
C ILE A 59 9.76 -1.66 5.14
N VAL A 60 9.82 -0.46 4.58
CA VAL A 60 11.03 0.39 4.64
C VAL A 60 11.38 0.71 6.08
N VAL A 61 10.40 1.09 6.92
CA VAL A 61 10.63 1.38 8.34
C VAL A 61 11.12 0.13 9.08
N LEU A 62 10.51 -1.04 8.85
CA LEU A 62 10.94 -2.30 9.45
C LEU A 62 12.36 -2.68 9.03
N ARG A 63 12.70 -2.55 7.74
CA ARG A 63 14.06 -2.81 7.23
C ARG A 63 15.09 -1.84 7.80
N ARG A 64 14.74 -0.56 7.96
CA ARG A 64 15.62 0.44 8.60
C ARG A 64 15.88 0.08 10.07
N ARG A 65 14.85 -0.37 10.80
CA ARG A 65 15.00 -0.84 12.19
C ARG A 65 15.86 -2.11 12.27
N ALA A 66 15.64 -3.07 11.37
CA ALA A 66 16.47 -4.28 11.29
C ALA A 66 17.94 -3.95 10.99
N GLY A 67 18.22 -2.99 10.08
CA GLY A 67 19.59 -2.53 9.82
C GLY A 67 20.25 -1.82 11.01
N GLN A 68 19.47 -1.21 11.90
CA GLN A 68 20.00 -0.64 13.16
C GLN A 68 20.25 -1.73 14.21
N MET A 69 19.40 -2.77 14.27
CA MET A 69 19.67 -3.97 15.09
C MET A 69 20.93 -4.72 14.64
N GLU A 70 21.28 -4.68 13.35
CA GLU A 70 22.54 -5.25 12.85
C GLU A 70 23.79 -4.42 13.24
N THR A 71 23.63 -3.18 13.73
CA THR A 71 24.76 -2.39 14.28
C THR A 71 25.00 -2.68 15.77
N GLU A 72 23.99 -3.14 16.50
CA GLU A 72 24.14 -3.67 17.88
C GLU A 72 24.29 -5.21 17.93
N GLY A 73 24.00 -5.91 16.83
CA GLY A 73 24.13 -7.36 16.68
C GLY A 73 25.38 -7.84 15.92
N LYS A 74 26.30 -6.93 15.56
CA LYS A 74 27.59 -7.27 14.95
C LYS A 74 28.64 -7.72 15.99
N GLY A 75 28.23 -8.05 17.22
CA GLY A 75 29.05 -8.72 18.21
C GLY A 75 28.83 -10.25 18.25
N GLU A 76 27.67 -10.74 17.82
CA GLU A 76 27.32 -12.16 18.00
C GLU A 76 27.28 -12.95 16.69
N LYS A 77 27.04 -12.28 15.54
CA LYS A 77 26.97 -12.96 14.24
C LYS A 77 28.30 -13.33 13.57
N GLY A 78 29.40 -12.73 14.01
CA GLY A 78 30.74 -12.99 13.47
C GLY A 78 31.46 -14.17 14.14
N GLU A 79 31.16 -14.44 15.41
CA GLU A 79 31.90 -15.42 16.22
C GLU A 79 31.44 -16.87 15.92
N TYR A 80 30.13 -17.11 15.79
CA TYR A 80 29.62 -18.46 15.50
C TYR A 80 30.01 -18.97 14.10
N ALA A 81 30.18 -18.08 13.12
CA ALA A 81 30.51 -18.47 11.75
C ALA A 81 31.98 -18.89 11.63
N MET A 82 32.87 -18.23 12.37
CA MET A 82 34.29 -18.56 12.40
C MET A 82 34.57 -19.84 13.20
N VAL A 83 33.83 -20.07 14.30
CA VAL A 83 33.89 -21.31 15.09
C VAL A 83 33.36 -22.52 14.31
N SER A 84 32.27 -22.37 13.52
CA SER A 84 31.74 -23.45 12.69
C SER A 84 32.66 -23.82 11.52
N ALA A 85 33.32 -22.83 10.90
CA ALA A 85 34.31 -23.08 9.85
C ALA A 85 35.56 -23.78 10.40
N SER A 86 36.06 -23.35 11.57
CA SER A 86 37.23 -23.96 12.22
C SER A 86 36.97 -25.40 12.67
N SER A 87 35.76 -25.71 13.14
CA SER A 87 35.38 -27.07 13.53
C SER A 87 35.27 -28.02 12.33
N LYS A 88 34.79 -27.51 11.18
CA LYS A 88 34.68 -28.31 9.94
C LYS A 88 36.03 -28.55 9.28
N GLU A 89 36.97 -27.60 9.35
CA GLU A 89 38.31 -27.79 8.78
C GLU A 89 39.10 -28.86 9.56
N LYS A 90 38.96 -28.91 10.89
CA LYS A 90 39.58 -29.94 11.73
C LYS A 90 38.99 -31.35 11.51
N GLU A 91 37.69 -31.43 11.22
CA GLU A 91 37.02 -32.70 10.92
C GLU A 91 37.44 -33.24 9.53
N LEU A 92 37.68 -32.35 8.56
CA LEU A 92 38.09 -32.73 7.20
C LEU A 92 39.58 -33.12 7.11
N GLU A 93 40.46 -32.54 7.92
CA GLU A 93 41.87 -32.93 8.02
C GLU A 93 42.05 -34.26 8.77
N GLY A 94 41.16 -34.58 9.71
CA GLY A 94 41.18 -35.84 10.48
C GLY A 94 40.69 -37.07 9.71
N ILE A 95 39.95 -36.88 8.61
CA ILE A 95 39.41 -37.96 7.75
C ILE A 95 40.40 -38.39 6.65
N LYS A 96 41.50 -37.63 6.46
CA LYS A 96 42.50 -37.88 5.41
C LYS A 96 43.77 -38.60 5.89
N THR A 97 43.81 -39.05 7.15
CA THR A 97 44.89 -39.87 7.73
C THR A 97 44.36 -41.24 8.10
#